data_AF-A0A0F9ANB5-F1
#
_entry.id   AF-A0A0F9ANB5-F1
#
_cell.length_a   1.000
_cell.length_b   1.000
_cell.length_c   1.000
_cell.angle_alpha   90.00
_cell.angle_beta   90.00
_cell.angle_gamma   90.00
#
_symmetry.space_group_name_H-M   'P 1'
#
loop_
_entity.id
_entity.type
_entity.pdbx_description
1 polymer ?
#
loop_
_entity_poly.entity_id
_entity_poly.type
_entity_poly.pdbx_seq_one_letter_code
_entity_poly.pdbx_strand_id
1 'polypeptide(L)'
;AYSSDFGANWNTLQLAMPSSPLIPPVGAQPSYLLGNPMARMFDPAITADSSGNLYAVSIGDNGQNPMNNPIPGGSDSGLYVFKSTPPNYGAAWSGPVEVAYDLPTSVAIGEDPNYRFNDRCRIVADAYITSTYKDNVYVTWIKDRGLQDKTIPGRRPKSDIYFASSTDGGNTWNAPTSPTPTINQVVNDMGNIPTMDVASNGTIYLAWLDYNVWTSGVGQIYMRQSTDGGVNFTDPSGMNLDHPVASINLPPLNLTTAAGANDIVGKGNSGTPIAVNPNNPNELYIAYAADPPDGGGGIDEADIFLIKSTDGGQNWGSPVQVNDDTGITDQAFPWIDIKPDGTIDVAWYDKRNSANDDAWDVYIAKSTDGGASFSTNYLLSDFTAAAP
;
A
#
# COMPACT_ATOMS: atom_id res chain seq x y z
N ALA A 1 1.76 15.65 -11.25
CA ALA A 1 1.80 16.24 -12.61
C ALA A 1 0.76 15.56 -13.47
N TYR A 2 0.34 16.15 -14.59
CA TYR A 2 -0.59 15.52 -15.53
C TYR A 2 -0.20 15.86 -16.97
N SER A 3 -0.59 15.00 -17.90
CA SER A 3 -0.43 15.19 -19.35
C SER A 3 -1.73 14.84 -20.05
N SER A 4 -2.08 15.62 -21.07
CA SER A 4 -3.26 15.40 -21.94
C SER A 4 -2.88 15.00 -23.36
N ASP A 5 -1.59 14.76 -23.61
CA ASP A 5 -1.01 14.46 -24.92
C ASP A 5 -0.05 13.27 -24.87
N PHE A 6 -0.41 12.27 -24.06
CA PHE A 6 0.31 10.99 -23.93
C PHE A 6 1.77 11.16 -23.44
N GLY A 7 2.00 12.14 -22.55
CA GLY A 7 3.29 12.38 -21.93
C GLY A 7 4.24 13.27 -22.73
N ALA A 8 3.80 13.82 -23.88
CA ALA A 8 4.64 14.73 -24.67
C ALA A 8 4.86 16.07 -23.96
N ASN A 9 3.85 16.57 -23.23
CA ASN A 9 3.96 17.73 -22.36
C ASN A 9 3.38 17.42 -20.98
N TRP A 10 4.05 17.96 -19.95
CA TRP A 10 3.66 17.80 -18.55
C TRP A 10 3.31 19.15 -17.93
N ASN A 11 2.16 19.17 -17.25
CA ASN A 11 1.72 20.28 -16.43
C ASN A 11 1.81 19.90 -14.95
N THR A 12 2.14 20.88 -14.11
CA THR A 12 2.17 20.72 -12.66
C THR A 12 1.02 21.49 -12.03
N LEU A 13 0.39 20.87 -11.05
CA LEU A 13 -0.64 21.47 -10.22
C LEU A 13 -0.43 20.96 -8.80
N GLN A 14 -0.33 21.88 -7.85
CA GLN A 14 -0.29 21.55 -6.43
C GLN A 14 -1.72 21.42 -5.92
N LEU A 15 -2.06 20.27 -5.32
CA LEU A 15 -3.35 20.09 -4.67
C LEU A 15 -3.43 20.96 -3.40
N ALA A 16 -4.65 21.36 -3.04
CA ALA A 16 -4.89 22.16 -1.85
C ALA A 16 -4.45 21.39 -0.59
N MET A 17 -3.71 22.05 0.29
CA MET A 17 -3.36 21.47 1.59
C MET A 17 -4.62 21.33 2.45
N PRO A 18 -4.91 20.13 3.00
CA PRO A 18 -6.01 19.95 3.95
C PRO A 18 -5.75 20.72 5.24
N SER A 19 -6.80 20.95 6.02
CA SER A 19 -6.70 21.47 7.39
C SER A 19 -7.15 20.40 8.39
N SER A 20 -6.61 20.46 9.60
CA SER A 20 -7.13 19.66 10.73
C SER A 20 -8.61 19.98 10.96
N PRO A 21 -9.46 18.99 11.30
CA PRO A 21 -10.87 19.20 11.54
C PRO A 21 -11.12 20.23 12.66
N LEU A 22 -12.23 20.96 12.57
CA LEU A 22 -12.57 22.05 13.51
C LEU A 22 -13.15 21.55 14.84
N ILE A 23 -13.58 20.28 14.92
CA ILE A 23 -14.23 19.69 16.08
C ILE A 23 -13.44 18.44 16.49
N PRO A 24 -12.89 18.38 17.72
CA PRO A 24 -12.25 17.17 18.20
C PRO A 24 -13.30 16.06 18.39
N PRO A 25 -12.96 14.78 18.18
CA PRO A 25 -13.77 13.66 18.65
C PRO A 25 -14.14 13.83 20.13
N VAL A 26 -15.34 13.40 20.51
CA VAL A 26 -15.85 13.51 21.88
C VAL A 26 -14.85 12.88 22.85
N GLY A 27 -14.23 13.69 23.72
CA GLY A 27 -13.27 13.26 24.74
C GLY A 27 -11.78 13.55 24.44
N ALA A 28 -11.44 14.08 23.26
CA ALA A 28 -10.07 14.50 22.97
C ALA A 28 -9.76 15.91 23.49
N GLN A 29 -8.52 16.13 23.95
CA GLN A 29 -8.04 17.48 24.28
C GLN A 29 -8.01 18.33 22.99
N PRO A 30 -8.33 19.62 23.05
CA PRO A 30 -8.16 20.50 21.89
C PRO A 30 -6.68 20.49 21.49
N SER A 31 -6.35 19.94 20.32
CA SER A 31 -5.05 20.23 19.75
C SER A 31 -5.05 21.72 19.40
N TYR A 32 -3.96 22.42 19.69
CA TYR A 32 -3.74 23.82 19.27
C TYR A 32 -3.64 23.95 17.73
N LEU A 33 -3.88 22.85 17.01
CA LEU A 33 -3.78 22.69 15.57
C LEU A 33 -5.14 22.57 14.87
N LEU A 34 -6.25 22.43 15.59
CA LEU A 34 -7.59 22.33 14.98
C LEU A 34 -7.86 23.53 14.05
N GLY A 35 -8.24 23.26 12.81
CA GLY A 35 -8.48 24.27 11.78
C GLY A 35 -7.22 24.83 11.09
N ASN A 36 -6.01 24.47 11.53
CA ASN A 36 -4.78 24.87 10.83
C ASN A 36 -4.52 23.97 9.62
N PRO A 37 -3.89 24.50 8.56
CA PRO A 37 -3.40 23.68 7.46
C PRO A 37 -2.42 22.60 7.93
N MET A 38 -2.50 21.42 7.34
CA MET A 38 -1.46 20.40 7.43
C MET A 38 -0.14 20.96 6.91
N ALA A 39 0.97 20.47 7.45
CA ALA A 39 2.30 20.93 7.05
C ALA A 39 2.90 20.06 5.94
N ARG A 40 2.48 18.79 5.83
CA ARG A 40 2.95 17.88 4.78
C ARG A 40 1.81 17.03 4.24
N MET A 41 2.00 16.57 3.00
CA MET A 41 1.23 15.52 2.37
C MET A 41 2.17 14.46 1.81
N PHE A 42 1.86 13.18 2.01
CA PHE A 42 2.70 12.07 1.56
C PHE A 42 1.85 10.83 1.22
N ASP A 43 2.53 9.79 0.74
CA ASP A 43 1.93 8.50 0.33
C ASP A 43 0.73 8.64 -0.62
N PRO A 44 0.88 9.33 -1.76
CA PRO A 44 -0.22 9.50 -2.68
C PRO A 44 -0.57 8.18 -3.37
N ALA A 45 -1.86 7.95 -3.61
CA ALA A 45 -2.35 6.95 -4.54
C ALA A 45 -3.48 7.54 -5.40
N ILE A 46 -3.69 7.00 -6.60
CA ILE A 46 -4.68 7.51 -7.54
C ILE A 46 -5.42 6.36 -8.22
N THR A 47 -6.70 6.58 -8.55
CA THR A 47 -7.53 5.64 -9.30
C THR A 47 -8.53 6.40 -10.18
N ALA A 48 -9.25 5.70 -11.05
CA ALA A 48 -10.28 6.26 -11.89
C ALA A 48 -11.54 5.38 -11.89
N ASP A 49 -12.72 6.00 -11.84
CA ASP A 49 -13.99 5.29 -12.01
C ASP A 49 -14.36 5.11 -13.49
N SER A 50 -15.45 4.40 -13.76
CA SER A 50 -15.87 4.09 -15.14
C SER A 50 -16.32 5.32 -15.94
N SER A 51 -16.59 6.44 -15.26
CA SER A 51 -16.95 7.72 -15.87
C SER A 51 -15.72 8.59 -16.17
N GLY A 52 -14.52 8.11 -15.83
CA GLY A 52 -13.27 8.85 -15.99
C GLY A 52 -13.07 9.94 -14.93
N ASN A 53 -13.79 9.89 -13.80
CA ASN A 53 -13.41 10.72 -12.66
C ASN A 53 -12.15 10.14 -12.02
N LEU A 54 -11.18 10.99 -11.72
CA LEU A 54 -9.97 10.63 -11.01
C LEU A 54 -10.15 10.89 -9.51
N TYR A 55 -9.67 9.97 -8.70
CA TYR A 55 -9.62 10.11 -7.25
C TYR A 55 -8.18 9.96 -6.78
N ALA A 56 -7.66 10.96 -6.09
CA ALA A 56 -6.33 10.91 -5.48
C ALA A 56 -6.49 10.92 -3.97
N VAL A 57 -5.86 9.97 -3.28
CA VAL A 57 -5.77 9.94 -1.82
C VAL A 57 -4.36 10.33 -1.39
N SER A 58 -4.23 11.00 -0.25
CA SER A 58 -2.94 11.24 0.38
C SER A 58 -3.12 11.45 1.88
N ILE A 59 -2.07 11.15 2.64
CA ILE A 59 -2.02 11.39 4.07
C ILE A 59 -1.50 12.80 4.31
N GLY A 60 -2.17 13.54 5.19
CA GLY A 60 -1.75 14.84 5.68
C GLY A 60 -1.33 14.75 7.14
N ASP A 61 -0.21 15.39 7.51
CA ASP A 61 0.21 15.53 8.90
C ASP A 61 0.68 16.94 9.24
N ASN A 62 0.86 17.19 10.53
CA ASN A 62 1.31 18.46 11.06
C ASN A 62 2.83 18.72 10.88
N GLY A 63 3.53 17.91 10.09
CA GLY A 63 4.96 18.07 9.79
C GLY A 63 5.90 17.55 10.87
N GLN A 64 5.36 17.07 11.97
CA GLN A 64 6.13 16.55 13.08
C GLN A 64 6.20 15.04 12.90
N ASN A 65 7.37 14.51 12.56
CA ASN A 65 7.58 13.07 12.57
C ASN A 65 7.80 12.64 14.04
N PRO A 66 6.88 11.87 14.66
CA PRO A 66 7.06 11.46 16.05
C PRO A 66 8.27 10.52 16.23
N MET A 67 8.81 9.96 15.14
CA MET A 67 10.02 9.13 15.16
C MET A 67 11.32 9.94 15.22
N ASN A 68 11.35 11.19 14.71
CA ASN A 68 12.57 12.00 14.65
C ASN A 68 12.56 13.18 15.65
N ASN A 69 11.38 13.58 16.12
CA ASN A 69 11.22 14.62 17.12
C ASN A 69 10.14 14.20 18.12
N PRO A 70 10.49 13.50 19.21
CA PRO A 70 9.53 13.00 20.18
C PRO A 70 8.90 14.16 20.94
N ILE A 71 7.82 14.70 20.39
CA ILE A 71 6.99 15.66 21.09
C ILE A 71 6.08 14.88 22.05
N PRO A 72 5.88 15.39 23.27
CA PRO A 72 4.82 14.90 24.13
C PRO A 72 3.46 14.88 23.42
N GLY A 73 2.95 13.68 23.07
CA GLY A 73 1.61 13.43 22.54
C GLY A 73 1.50 12.82 21.13
N GLY A 74 2.58 12.78 20.34
CA GLY A 74 2.56 12.26 18.97
C GLY A 74 2.10 13.30 17.92
N SER A 75 1.71 12.84 16.73
CA SER A 75 1.37 13.71 15.59
C SER A 75 -0.04 13.46 15.10
N ASP A 76 -0.76 14.54 14.80
CA ASP A 76 -2.02 14.49 14.05
C ASP A 76 -1.77 13.89 12.66
N SER A 77 -2.63 12.98 12.24
CA SER A 77 -2.59 12.40 10.89
C SER A 77 -3.99 12.23 10.35
N GLY A 78 -4.22 12.71 9.13
CA GLY A 78 -5.48 12.61 8.41
C GLY A 78 -5.32 11.99 7.03
N LEU A 79 -6.38 11.37 6.55
CA LEU A 79 -6.45 10.75 5.23
C LEU A 79 -7.46 11.53 4.38
N TYR A 80 -7.02 12.01 3.22
CA TYR A 80 -7.76 12.98 2.42
C TYR A 80 -7.89 12.53 0.97
N VAL A 81 -9.10 12.64 0.42
CA VAL A 81 -9.38 12.34 -0.99
C VAL A 81 -9.72 13.60 -1.76
N PHE A 82 -9.12 13.71 -2.95
CA PHE A 82 -9.36 14.75 -3.94
C PHE A 82 -10.02 14.10 -5.15
N LYS A 83 -10.85 14.87 -5.86
CA LYS A 83 -11.54 14.39 -7.06
C LYS A 83 -11.30 15.33 -8.23
N SER A 84 -10.99 14.77 -9.40
CA SER A 84 -11.01 15.48 -10.68
C SER A 84 -12.06 14.85 -11.58
N THR A 85 -12.89 15.67 -12.22
CA THR A 85 -13.94 15.19 -13.12
C THR A 85 -13.65 15.61 -14.56
N PRO A 86 -14.15 14.88 -15.57
CA PRO A 86 -14.17 15.35 -16.94
C PRO A 86 -14.83 16.73 -17.05
N PRO A 87 -14.35 17.62 -17.95
CA PRO A 87 -13.26 17.41 -18.90
C PRO A 87 -11.87 17.79 -18.34
N ASN A 88 -11.71 17.99 -17.03
CA ASN A 88 -10.48 18.55 -16.47
C ASN A 88 -9.33 17.54 -16.41
N TYR A 89 -9.60 16.24 -16.25
CA TYR A 89 -8.62 15.14 -16.29
C TYR A 89 -7.30 15.44 -15.55
N GLY A 90 -7.38 15.95 -14.32
CA GLY A 90 -6.21 16.32 -13.51
C GLY A 90 -5.80 17.80 -13.57
N ALA A 91 -6.38 18.59 -14.48
CA ALA A 91 -6.15 20.05 -14.57
C ALA A 91 -6.88 20.86 -13.50
N ALA A 92 -7.92 20.30 -12.88
CA ALA A 92 -8.65 20.90 -11.76
C ALA A 92 -9.16 19.80 -10.82
N TRP A 93 -9.14 20.09 -9.51
CA TRP A 93 -9.52 19.17 -8.45
C TRP A 93 -10.43 19.84 -7.44
N SER A 94 -11.40 19.08 -6.92
CA SER A 94 -12.22 19.40 -5.74
C SER A 94 -11.74 18.62 -4.52
N GLY A 95 -12.15 19.08 -3.33
CA GLY A 95 -11.71 18.54 -2.06
C GLY A 95 -10.68 19.45 -1.37
N PRO A 96 -9.97 18.94 -0.35
CA PRO A 96 -9.99 17.56 0.13
C PRO A 96 -11.27 17.19 0.89
N VAL A 97 -11.72 15.94 0.75
CA VAL A 97 -12.70 15.29 1.63
C VAL A 97 -11.94 14.42 2.62
N GLU A 98 -12.19 14.60 3.92
CA GLU A 98 -11.58 13.79 4.98
C GLU A 98 -12.22 12.40 5.03
N VAL A 99 -11.38 11.36 4.99
CA VAL A 99 -11.77 9.95 5.12
C VAL A 99 -11.62 9.49 6.58
N ALA A 100 -10.50 9.84 7.19
CA ALA A 100 -10.17 9.50 8.57
C ALA A 100 -9.25 10.56 9.16
N TYR A 101 -9.33 10.75 10.48
CA TYR A 101 -8.46 11.65 11.22
C TYR A 101 -8.17 11.08 12.61
N ASP A 102 -6.90 11.13 13.01
CA ASP A 102 -6.44 10.72 14.32
C ASP A 102 -5.69 11.87 15.00
N LEU A 103 -6.09 12.16 16.24
CA LEU A 103 -5.45 13.16 17.08
C LEU A 103 -4.30 12.56 17.88
N PRO A 104 -3.29 13.39 18.22
CA PRO A 104 -2.32 13.04 19.24
C PRO A 104 -3.03 12.81 20.56
N THR A 105 -2.53 11.88 21.36
CA THR A 105 -3.09 11.64 22.69
C THR A 105 -2.37 12.52 23.71
N SER A 106 -2.98 12.69 24.89
CA SER A 106 -2.49 13.61 25.92
C SER A 106 -1.24 13.14 26.66
N VAL A 107 -0.58 12.05 26.27
CA VAL A 107 0.54 11.50 27.05
C VAL A 107 1.82 12.27 26.72
N ALA A 108 2.24 13.08 27.69
CA ALA A 108 3.49 13.80 27.61
C ALA A 108 4.70 12.85 27.80
N ILE A 109 5.45 12.62 26.72
CA ILE A 109 6.73 11.88 26.64
C ILE A 109 6.63 10.45 27.23
N GLY A 110 6.53 9.44 26.37
CA GLY A 110 6.51 8.04 26.80
C GLY A 110 5.69 7.16 25.86
N GLU A 111 5.47 5.92 26.27
CA GLU A 111 4.56 5.02 25.58
C GLU A 111 3.15 5.55 25.63
N ASP A 112 2.45 5.43 24.50
CA ASP A 112 1.04 5.76 24.43
C ASP A 112 0.26 4.61 23.76
N PRO A 113 -0.51 3.82 24.53
CA PRO A 113 -1.31 2.73 23.98
C PRO A 113 -2.45 3.20 23.06
N ASN A 114 -2.82 4.48 23.14
CA ASN A 114 -3.90 5.08 22.37
C ASN A 114 -3.43 5.77 21.08
N TYR A 115 -2.13 5.88 20.85
CA TYR A 115 -1.56 6.49 19.64
C TYR A 115 -2.12 5.83 18.40
N ARG A 116 -2.53 6.64 17.42
CA ARG A 116 -2.95 6.19 16.09
C ARG A 116 -2.34 7.10 15.04
N PHE A 117 -1.79 6.51 13.97
CA PHE A 117 -1.23 7.26 12.86
C PHE A 117 -1.53 6.57 11.54
N ASN A 118 -2.11 7.30 10.59
CA ASN A 118 -2.45 6.78 9.27
C ASN A 118 -1.19 6.72 8.41
N ASP A 119 -0.94 5.58 7.78
CA ASP A 119 0.21 5.36 6.90
C ASP A 119 -0.17 4.46 5.70
N ARG A 120 0.63 4.52 4.62
CA ARG A 120 0.58 3.56 3.49
C ARG A 120 -0.80 3.37 2.86
N CYS A 121 -1.48 4.48 2.56
CA CYS A 121 -2.81 4.42 1.97
C CYS A 121 -2.82 3.99 0.50
N ARG A 122 -3.93 3.38 0.08
CA ARG A 122 -4.24 2.98 -1.30
C ARG A 122 -5.70 3.30 -1.60
N ILE A 123 -6.01 3.56 -2.86
CA ILE A 123 -7.37 3.87 -3.34
C ILE A 123 -7.66 3.08 -4.63
N VAL A 124 -8.87 2.54 -4.74
CA VAL A 124 -9.37 1.83 -5.93
C VAL A 124 -10.83 2.21 -6.16
N ALA A 125 -11.19 2.50 -7.40
CA ALA A 125 -12.57 2.68 -7.82
C ALA A 125 -13.05 1.44 -8.59
N ASP A 126 -14.28 1.01 -8.32
CA ASP A 126 -14.90 -0.07 -9.09
C ASP A 126 -15.33 0.45 -10.47
N ALA A 127 -14.48 0.23 -11.47
CA ALA A 127 -14.77 0.65 -12.84
C ALA A 127 -15.55 -0.39 -13.66
N TYR A 128 -15.93 -1.53 -13.08
CA TYR A 128 -16.54 -2.62 -13.84
C TYR A 128 -18.03 -2.39 -14.07
N ILE A 129 -18.42 -2.29 -15.35
CA ILE A 129 -19.83 -2.12 -15.75
C ILE A 129 -20.74 -3.28 -15.27
N THR A 130 -20.15 -4.45 -15.03
CA THR A 130 -20.83 -5.66 -14.57
C THR A 130 -21.01 -5.73 -13.06
N SER A 131 -20.33 -4.87 -12.30
CA SER A 131 -20.43 -4.83 -10.85
C SER A 131 -21.73 -4.14 -10.40
N THR A 132 -22.37 -4.68 -9.35
CA THR A 132 -23.47 -4.00 -8.65
C THR A 132 -23.01 -2.80 -7.81
N TYR A 133 -21.69 -2.70 -7.58
CA TYR A 133 -21.02 -1.66 -6.80
C TYR A 133 -20.24 -0.68 -7.69
N LYS A 134 -20.49 -0.71 -8.99
CA LYS A 134 -19.89 0.18 -9.99
C LYS A 134 -19.85 1.63 -9.52
N ASP A 135 -18.70 2.27 -9.72
CA ASP A 135 -18.35 3.64 -9.37
C ASP A 135 -18.27 3.92 -7.85
N ASN A 136 -18.39 2.89 -7.01
CA ASN A 136 -17.94 3.01 -5.61
C ASN A 136 -16.42 3.18 -5.57
N VAL A 137 -15.97 3.92 -4.56
CA VAL A 137 -14.54 4.18 -4.33
C VAL A 137 -14.15 3.65 -2.96
N TYR A 138 -13.02 2.97 -2.91
CA TYR A 138 -12.53 2.27 -1.73
C TYR A 138 -11.16 2.81 -1.36
N VAL A 139 -10.92 2.97 -0.07
CA VAL A 139 -9.61 3.36 0.48
C VAL A 139 -9.21 2.35 1.54
N THR A 140 -7.96 1.87 1.49
CA THR A 140 -7.36 1.05 2.54
C THR A 140 -6.05 1.69 3.00
N TRP A 141 -5.70 1.52 4.27
CA TRP A 141 -4.50 2.09 4.87
C TRP A 141 -4.17 1.33 6.15
N ILE A 142 -2.98 1.59 6.71
CA ILE A 142 -2.68 1.12 8.05
C ILE A 142 -2.91 2.22 9.07
N LYS A 143 -3.31 1.82 10.28
CA LYS A 143 -3.08 2.67 11.44
C LYS A 143 -2.03 2.04 12.34
N ASP A 144 -0.89 2.70 12.43
CA ASP A 144 0.08 2.43 13.48
C ASP A 144 -0.59 2.64 14.84
N ARG A 145 -0.32 1.76 15.79
CA ARG A 145 -0.94 1.82 17.12
C ARG A 145 0.07 1.59 18.24
N GLY A 146 -0.18 2.28 19.35
CA GLY A 146 0.59 2.06 20.56
C GLY A 146 2.02 2.58 20.43
N LEU A 147 2.20 3.91 20.42
CA LEU A 147 3.51 4.55 20.27
C LEU A 147 4.45 3.96 21.30
N GLN A 148 5.53 3.38 20.81
CA GLN A 148 6.53 2.73 21.64
C GLN A 148 7.88 3.36 21.34
N ASP A 149 8.67 3.57 22.40
CA ASP A 149 10.05 3.99 22.27
C ASP A 149 10.86 2.91 21.55
N LYS A 150 11.23 3.20 20.31
CA LYS A 150 12.00 2.30 19.43
C LYS A 150 13.43 2.04 19.94
N THR A 151 13.92 2.84 20.89
CA THR A 151 15.24 2.66 21.49
C THR A 151 15.28 1.55 22.55
N ILE A 152 14.11 1.08 23.00
CA ILE A 152 14.00 0.01 23.99
C ILE A 152 13.88 -1.35 23.27
N PRO A 153 14.87 -2.26 23.43
CA PRO A 153 14.82 -3.58 22.80
C PRO A 153 13.57 -4.38 23.19
N GLY A 154 12.95 -5.03 22.20
CA GLY A 154 11.76 -5.89 22.40
C GLY A 154 10.40 -5.18 22.24
N ARG A 155 10.39 -3.85 22.06
CA ARG A 155 9.18 -3.10 21.72
C ARG A 155 8.91 -3.13 20.22
N ARG A 156 7.67 -3.43 19.81
CA ARG A 156 7.31 -3.68 18.42
C ARG A 156 6.28 -2.64 17.97
N PRO A 157 6.51 -1.87 16.88
CA PRO A 157 5.42 -1.15 16.26
C PRO A 157 4.38 -2.18 15.81
N LYS A 158 3.12 -1.81 15.97
CA LYS A 158 1.98 -2.62 15.58
C LYS A 158 1.13 -1.75 14.69
N SER A 159 0.47 -2.37 13.73
CA SER A 159 -0.47 -1.68 12.87
C SER A 159 -1.63 -2.61 12.55
N ASP A 160 -2.80 -2.00 12.40
CA ASP A 160 -4.01 -2.67 11.97
C ASP A 160 -4.37 -2.17 10.56
N ILE A 161 -5.04 -3.02 9.77
CA ILE A 161 -5.54 -2.65 8.45
C ILE A 161 -6.92 -2.02 8.57
N TYR A 162 -7.07 -0.86 7.94
CA TYR A 162 -8.32 -0.11 7.87
C TYR A 162 -8.82 -0.02 6.43
N PHE A 163 -10.13 0.23 6.33
CA PHE A 163 -10.84 0.32 5.06
C PHE A 163 -11.95 1.36 5.18
N ALA A 164 -12.26 2.06 4.10
CA ALA A 164 -13.43 2.93 3.98
C ALA A 164 -13.98 2.84 2.55
N SER A 165 -15.30 2.97 2.42
CA SER A 165 -15.97 3.03 1.11
C SER A 165 -16.77 4.31 0.95
N SER A 166 -16.87 4.77 -0.29
CA SER A 166 -17.74 5.85 -0.73
C SER A 166 -18.65 5.35 -1.84
N THR A 167 -19.96 5.60 -1.68
CA THR A 167 -21.00 5.21 -2.64
C THR A 167 -21.64 6.42 -3.33
N ASP A 168 -21.12 7.63 -3.07
CA ASP A 168 -21.62 8.89 -3.59
C ASP A 168 -20.55 9.66 -4.38
N GLY A 169 -19.57 8.92 -4.92
CA GLY A 169 -18.49 9.47 -5.74
C GLY A 169 -17.49 10.30 -4.94
N GLY A 170 -17.12 9.85 -3.75
CA GLY A 170 -16.08 10.43 -2.90
C GLY A 170 -16.52 11.62 -2.05
N ASN A 171 -17.82 11.91 -1.95
CA ASN A 171 -18.33 13.03 -1.16
C ASN A 171 -18.45 12.68 0.33
N THR A 172 -18.79 11.43 0.65
CA THR A 172 -18.80 10.89 2.02
C THR A 172 -18.14 9.52 2.07
N TRP A 173 -17.61 9.17 3.25
CA TRP A 173 -16.83 7.95 3.48
C TRP A 173 -17.33 7.20 4.70
N ASN A 174 -17.62 5.91 4.52
CA ASN A 174 -17.97 4.99 5.61
C ASN A 174 -16.67 4.42 6.21
N ALA A 175 -15.97 5.24 7.00
CA ALA A 175 -14.78 4.80 7.73
C ALA A 175 -15.18 4.20 9.11
N PRO A 176 -14.50 3.13 9.57
CA PRO A 176 -14.71 2.58 10.91
C PRO A 176 -14.44 3.63 11.98
N THR A 177 -15.44 3.88 12.82
CA THR A 177 -15.22 4.58 14.08
C THR A 177 -14.66 3.55 15.07
N SER A 178 -13.41 3.78 15.52
CA SER A 178 -12.75 2.96 16.54
C SER A 178 -13.66 2.77 17.78
N PRO A 179 -13.64 1.62 18.49
CA PRO A 179 -12.80 0.44 18.32
C PRO A 179 -13.66 -0.81 17.98
N THR A 180 -13.99 -0.99 16.70
CA THR A 180 -14.68 -2.20 16.20
C THR A 180 -13.79 -2.92 15.19
N PRO A 181 -13.95 -4.24 14.98
CA PRO A 181 -12.84 -5.14 14.66
C PRO A 181 -12.18 -4.78 13.33
N THR A 182 -10.86 -4.65 13.42
CA THR A 182 -9.94 -4.33 12.34
C THR A 182 -9.75 -5.51 11.41
N ILE A 183 -9.37 -5.22 10.17
CA ILE A 183 -8.75 -6.21 9.30
C ILE A 183 -7.32 -6.42 9.84
N ASN A 184 -6.85 -7.67 9.83
CA ASN A 184 -5.74 -8.18 10.66
C ASN A 184 -6.11 -8.41 12.13
N GLN A 185 -6.53 -9.63 12.45
CA GLN A 185 -6.93 -10.10 13.78
C GLN A 185 -5.80 -10.82 14.53
N VAL A 186 -4.63 -10.99 13.92
CA VAL A 186 -3.49 -11.65 14.56
C VAL A 186 -2.91 -10.77 15.67
N VAL A 187 -2.74 -11.36 16.86
CA VAL A 187 -2.37 -10.62 18.07
C VAL A 187 -0.86 -10.34 18.08
N ASN A 188 -0.47 -9.06 18.20
CA ASN A 188 0.91 -8.52 18.33
C ASN A 188 1.71 -8.32 17.05
N ASP A 189 1.03 -8.28 15.93
CA ASP A 189 1.63 -8.33 14.62
C ASP A 189 1.44 -6.99 13.86
N MET A 190 2.14 -6.83 12.75
CA MET A 190 2.21 -5.57 12.00
C MET A 190 1.67 -5.81 10.60
N GLY A 191 0.35 -5.70 10.47
CA GLY A 191 -0.31 -5.71 9.17
C GLY A 191 0.10 -4.47 8.41
N ASN A 192 0.81 -4.66 7.30
CA ASN A 192 1.47 -3.58 6.59
C ASN A 192 1.35 -3.75 5.07
N ILE A 193 1.52 -2.64 4.34
CA ILE A 193 1.42 -2.56 2.87
C ILE A 193 0.07 -3.08 2.38
N PRO A 194 -1.07 -2.59 2.90
CA PRO A 194 -2.36 -3.04 2.40
C PRO A 194 -2.54 -2.59 0.96
N THR A 195 -2.92 -3.53 0.10
CA THR A 195 -3.34 -3.22 -1.27
C THR A 195 -4.63 -3.97 -1.56
N MET A 196 -5.38 -3.46 -2.52
CA MET A 196 -6.65 -4.08 -2.91
C MET A 196 -6.86 -3.95 -4.40
N ASP A 197 -7.72 -4.81 -4.91
CA ASP A 197 -8.26 -4.71 -6.26
C ASP A 197 -9.71 -5.22 -6.29
N VAL A 198 -10.48 -4.76 -7.27
CA VAL A 198 -11.91 -5.08 -7.42
C VAL A 198 -12.06 -6.02 -8.62
N ALA A 199 -12.72 -7.15 -8.39
CA ALA A 199 -13.07 -8.09 -9.43
C ALA A 199 -14.25 -7.61 -10.27
N SER A 200 -14.40 -8.15 -11.49
CA SER A 200 -15.50 -7.78 -12.40
C SER A 200 -16.91 -8.05 -11.90
N ASN A 201 -17.07 -8.88 -10.85
CA ASN A 201 -18.33 -9.12 -10.17
C ASN A 201 -18.57 -8.20 -8.95
N GLY A 202 -17.66 -7.26 -8.66
CA GLY A 202 -17.72 -6.35 -7.52
C GLY A 202 -17.10 -6.89 -6.22
N THR A 203 -16.45 -8.07 -6.25
CA THR A 203 -15.72 -8.59 -5.08
C THR A 203 -14.46 -7.75 -4.88
N ILE A 204 -14.24 -7.26 -3.66
CA ILE A 204 -13.01 -6.56 -3.28
C ILE A 204 -12.08 -7.60 -2.67
N TYR A 205 -10.87 -7.73 -3.20
CA TYR A 205 -9.80 -8.51 -2.59
C TYR A 205 -8.79 -7.55 -1.95
N LEU A 206 -8.50 -7.77 -0.66
CA LEU A 206 -7.58 -6.96 0.12
C LEU A 206 -6.47 -7.87 0.65
N ALA A 207 -5.22 -7.53 0.33
CA ALA A 207 -4.03 -8.24 0.78
C ALA A 207 -3.14 -7.33 1.62
N TRP A 208 -2.37 -7.93 2.53
CA TRP A 208 -1.35 -7.23 3.31
C TRP A 208 -0.25 -8.20 3.72
N LEU A 209 0.90 -7.65 4.09
CA LEU A 209 2.01 -8.39 4.66
C LEU A 209 2.01 -8.24 6.17
N ASP A 210 2.14 -9.35 6.89
CA ASP A 210 2.34 -9.34 8.32
C ASP A 210 3.73 -9.86 8.70
N TYR A 211 4.46 -9.11 9.52
CA TYR A 211 5.82 -9.42 9.91
C TYR A 211 6.32 -8.64 11.14
N ASN A 212 7.38 -9.17 11.76
CA ASN A 212 8.13 -8.46 12.79
C ASN A 212 9.18 -7.52 12.17
N VAL A 213 9.04 -6.20 12.25
CA VAL A 213 10.01 -5.24 11.67
C VAL A 213 11.44 -5.34 12.20
N TRP A 214 11.67 -5.88 13.40
CA TRP A 214 12.96 -5.75 14.09
C TRP A 214 13.92 -6.91 13.87
N THR A 215 13.41 -8.02 13.39
CA THR A 215 14.22 -9.22 13.17
C THR A 215 14.15 -9.60 11.71
N SER A 216 15.24 -10.13 11.16
CA SER A 216 15.15 -10.97 9.97
C SER A 216 14.21 -12.15 10.23
N GLY A 217 13.72 -12.78 9.16
CA GLY A 217 12.92 -13.99 9.24
C GLY A 217 11.70 -13.98 8.33
N VAL A 218 10.73 -14.82 8.69
CA VAL A 218 9.56 -15.11 7.86
C VAL A 218 8.46 -14.07 8.06
N GLY A 219 7.86 -13.64 6.95
CA GLY A 219 6.61 -12.89 6.91
C GLY A 219 5.47 -13.73 6.38
N GLN A 220 4.26 -13.29 6.62
CA GLN A 220 3.07 -13.94 6.11
C GLN A 220 2.25 -12.94 5.31
N ILE A 221 2.02 -13.24 4.03
CA ILE A 221 1.01 -12.54 3.24
C ILE A 221 -0.35 -13.08 3.66
N TYR A 222 -1.27 -12.18 3.99
CA TYR A 222 -2.66 -12.49 4.29
C TYR A 222 -3.58 -11.80 3.30
N MET A 223 -4.80 -12.31 3.21
CA MET A 223 -5.88 -11.67 2.48
C MET A 223 -7.23 -11.79 3.19
N ARG A 224 -8.14 -10.90 2.79
CA ARG A 224 -9.59 -11.02 2.98
C ARG A 224 -10.31 -10.56 1.72
N GLN A 225 -11.58 -10.91 1.62
CA GLN A 225 -12.46 -10.44 0.56
C GLN A 225 -13.74 -9.81 1.13
N SER A 226 -14.35 -8.93 0.34
CA SER A 226 -15.70 -8.43 0.56
C SER A 226 -16.54 -8.63 -0.69
N THR A 227 -17.70 -9.24 -0.54
CA THR A 227 -18.69 -9.46 -1.62
C THR A 227 -19.91 -8.56 -1.48
N ASP A 228 -19.91 -7.67 -0.48
CA ASP A 228 -21.03 -6.80 -0.11
C ASP A 228 -20.71 -5.30 -0.27
N GLY A 229 -19.73 -4.97 -1.13
CA GLY A 229 -19.35 -3.59 -1.43
C GLY A 229 -18.49 -2.95 -0.34
N GLY A 230 -17.79 -3.74 0.46
CA GLY A 230 -16.90 -3.28 1.53
C GLY A 230 -17.58 -3.13 2.89
N VAL A 231 -18.77 -3.70 3.09
CA VAL A 231 -19.47 -3.64 4.40
C VAL A 231 -18.86 -4.64 5.38
N ASN A 232 -18.55 -5.85 4.92
CA ASN A 232 -17.86 -6.87 5.71
C ASN A 232 -16.69 -7.50 4.94
N PHE A 233 -15.67 -7.93 5.69
CA PHE A 233 -14.52 -8.66 5.15
C PHE A 233 -14.36 -10.02 5.82
N THR A 234 -14.27 -11.07 5.01
CA THR A 234 -14.10 -12.45 5.43
C THR A 234 -12.93 -13.10 4.72
N ASP A 235 -12.51 -14.28 5.19
CA ASP A 235 -11.70 -15.18 4.39
C ASP A 235 -12.52 -15.69 3.16
N PRO A 236 -11.87 -16.40 2.21
CA PRO A 236 -12.55 -17.02 1.08
C PRO A 236 -13.66 -18.01 1.44
N SER A 237 -13.66 -18.56 2.66
CA SER A 237 -14.68 -19.49 3.15
C SER A 237 -15.89 -18.81 3.81
N GLY A 238 -15.86 -17.48 3.96
CA GLY A 238 -16.92 -16.68 4.58
C GLY A 238 -16.80 -16.51 6.09
N MET A 239 -15.68 -16.90 6.69
CA MET A 239 -15.37 -16.70 8.10
C MET A 239 -14.71 -15.33 8.33
N ASN A 240 -15.02 -14.69 9.45
CA ASN A 240 -14.37 -13.44 9.86
C ASN A 240 -12.97 -13.72 10.43
N LEU A 241 -12.02 -14.09 9.57
CA LEU A 241 -10.63 -14.46 9.88
C LEU A 241 -9.70 -13.99 8.75
N ASP A 242 -8.41 -13.89 9.03
CA ASP A 242 -7.39 -13.60 8.02
C ASP A 242 -7.01 -14.89 7.27
N HIS A 243 -7.00 -14.84 5.94
CA HIS A 243 -6.64 -16.01 5.12
C HIS A 243 -5.14 -15.99 4.77
N PRO A 244 -4.35 -17.00 5.17
CA PRO A 244 -2.94 -17.05 4.83
C PRO A 244 -2.75 -17.34 3.33
N VAL A 245 -1.99 -16.49 2.65
CA VAL A 245 -1.63 -16.66 1.22
C VAL A 245 -0.29 -17.38 1.09
N ALA A 246 0.79 -16.81 1.63
CA ALA A 246 2.14 -17.35 1.52
C ALA A 246 3.02 -16.93 2.70
N SER A 247 3.82 -17.87 3.21
CA SER A 247 4.95 -17.54 4.08
C SER A 247 6.16 -17.20 3.22
N ILE A 248 6.76 -16.03 3.42
CA ILE A 248 7.88 -15.54 2.62
C ILE A 248 9.10 -15.30 3.49
N ASN A 249 10.29 -15.60 2.98
CA ASN A 249 11.53 -15.13 3.59
C ASN A 249 11.63 -13.64 3.29
N LEU A 250 11.63 -12.82 4.33
CA LEU A 250 11.62 -11.38 4.12
C LEU A 250 13.03 -10.90 3.81
N PRO A 251 13.16 -9.88 2.94
CA PRO A 251 14.37 -9.11 2.84
C PRO A 251 14.79 -8.58 4.21
N PRO A 252 16.08 -8.27 4.40
CA PRO A 252 16.55 -7.60 5.61
C PRO A 252 15.82 -6.27 5.82
N LEU A 253 15.87 -5.76 7.06
CA LEU A 253 15.19 -4.51 7.41
C LEU A 253 15.64 -3.38 6.48
N ASN A 254 16.94 -3.28 6.24
CA ASN A 254 17.49 -2.46 5.19
C ASN A 254 18.16 -3.37 4.16
N LEU A 255 17.95 -3.08 2.89
CA LEU A 255 18.87 -3.54 1.86
C LEU A 255 20.19 -2.81 2.02
N THR A 256 21.27 -3.44 1.58
CA THR A 256 22.62 -2.95 1.74
C THR A 256 23.24 -2.65 0.39
N THR A 257 24.26 -1.79 0.37
CA THR A 257 25.10 -1.64 -0.80
C THR A 257 26.16 -2.73 -0.82
N ALA A 258 26.90 -2.86 -1.92
CA ALA A 258 28.02 -3.81 -2.02
C ALA A 258 29.11 -3.57 -0.95
N ALA A 259 29.19 -2.35 -0.39
CA ALA A 259 30.08 -2.00 0.71
C ALA A 259 29.51 -2.30 2.11
N GLY A 260 28.28 -2.83 2.21
CA GLY A 260 27.58 -3.14 3.45
C GLY A 260 26.95 -1.93 4.15
N ALA A 261 26.73 -0.81 3.44
CA ALA A 261 26.03 0.34 3.99
C ALA A 261 24.51 0.17 3.83
N ASN A 262 23.70 0.67 4.78
CA ASN A 262 22.24 0.69 4.60
C ASN A 262 21.87 1.58 3.41
N ASP A 263 21.04 1.07 2.50
CA ASP A 263 20.47 1.82 1.38
C ASP A 263 19.02 2.22 1.68
N ILE A 264 18.05 1.33 1.39
CA ILE A 264 16.62 1.53 1.63
C ILE A 264 16.07 0.54 2.65
N VAL A 265 14.89 0.86 3.21
CA VAL A 265 14.14 -0.08 4.05
C VAL A 265 13.51 -1.18 3.18
N GLY A 266 14.19 -2.30 2.96
CA GLY A 266 13.71 -3.38 2.07
C GLY A 266 12.42 -4.03 2.54
N LYS A 267 12.41 -4.47 3.79
CA LYS A 267 11.30 -5.24 4.38
C LYS A 267 9.93 -4.58 4.27
N GLY A 268 9.87 -3.27 4.50
CA GLY A 268 8.65 -2.47 4.39
C GLY A 268 8.21 -2.18 2.96
N ASN A 269 9.02 -2.55 1.98
CA ASN A 269 8.84 -2.26 0.57
C ASN A 269 8.81 -3.54 -0.27
N SER A 270 8.67 -4.69 0.39
CA SER A 270 8.44 -5.99 -0.22
C SER A 270 7.18 -5.99 -1.10
N GLY A 271 6.23 -5.08 -0.88
CA GLY A 271 5.01 -5.01 -1.68
C GLY A 271 4.04 -6.15 -1.35
N THR A 272 2.74 -5.89 -1.49
CA THR A 272 1.74 -6.97 -1.71
C THR A 272 0.70 -6.56 -2.75
N PRO A 273 1.05 -5.85 -3.85
CA PRO A 273 0.07 -5.46 -4.86
C PRO A 273 -0.66 -6.70 -5.37
N ILE A 274 -1.97 -6.72 -5.10
CA ILE A 274 -2.89 -7.72 -5.61
C ILE A 274 -3.53 -7.21 -6.90
N ALA A 275 -3.69 -8.09 -7.88
CA ALA A 275 -4.43 -7.84 -9.11
C ALA A 275 -5.38 -9.00 -9.40
N VAL A 276 -6.57 -8.67 -9.91
CA VAL A 276 -7.60 -9.62 -10.33
C VAL A 276 -7.66 -9.67 -11.84
N ASN A 277 -7.78 -10.86 -12.42
CA ASN A 277 -8.00 -10.98 -13.85
C ASN A 277 -9.33 -10.30 -14.23
N PRO A 278 -9.33 -9.29 -15.12
CA PRO A 278 -10.56 -8.56 -15.50
C PRO A 278 -11.63 -9.47 -16.13
N ASN A 279 -11.22 -10.60 -16.71
CA ASN A 279 -12.11 -11.58 -17.35
C ASN A 279 -12.48 -12.76 -16.46
N ASN A 280 -11.85 -12.90 -15.29
CA ASN A 280 -12.13 -13.99 -14.35
C ASN A 280 -12.00 -13.49 -12.91
N PRO A 281 -13.12 -13.21 -12.21
CA PRO A 281 -13.10 -12.64 -10.87
C PRO A 281 -12.47 -13.55 -9.80
N ASN A 282 -12.22 -14.83 -10.12
CA ASN A 282 -11.61 -15.79 -9.21
C ASN A 282 -10.11 -16.00 -9.45
N GLU A 283 -9.53 -15.39 -10.49
CA GLU A 283 -8.10 -15.51 -10.77
C GLU A 283 -7.36 -14.29 -10.23
N LEU A 284 -6.53 -14.52 -9.21
CA LEU A 284 -5.87 -13.49 -8.42
C LEU A 284 -4.36 -13.66 -8.51
N TYR A 285 -3.64 -12.55 -8.43
CA TYR A 285 -2.19 -12.49 -8.52
C TYR A 285 -1.67 -11.53 -7.45
N ILE A 286 -0.60 -11.92 -6.74
CA ILE A 286 0.10 -11.04 -5.81
C ILE A 286 1.58 -11.05 -6.18
N ALA A 287 2.13 -9.87 -6.47
CA ALA A 287 3.57 -9.69 -6.60
C ALA A 287 4.17 -9.26 -5.26
N TYR A 288 5.40 -9.70 -4.97
CA TYR A 288 6.12 -9.35 -3.74
C TYR A 288 7.63 -9.54 -3.93
N ALA A 289 8.43 -8.86 -3.12
CA ALA A 289 9.87 -9.09 -3.00
C ALA A 289 10.15 -10.00 -1.80
N ALA A 290 11.09 -10.93 -1.96
CA ALA A 290 11.48 -11.87 -0.91
C ALA A 290 12.97 -12.19 -1.01
N ASP A 291 13.58 -12.52 0.12
CA ASP A 291 14.93 -13.08 0.18
C ASP A 291 14.93 -14.42 -0.60
N PRO A 292 15.76 -14.57 -1.65
CA PRO A 292 15.73 -15.75 -2.47
C PRO A 292 16.04 -17.04 -1.70
N PRO A 293 15.62 -18.22 -2.21
CA PRO A 293 15.83 -19.49 -1.52
C PRO A 293 17.30 -19.94 -1.43
N ASP A 294 18.25 -19.14 -1.91
CA ASP A 294 19.68 -19.46 -1.93
C ASP A 294 20.36 -19.38 -0.54
N GLY A 295 19.69 -18.77 0.44
CA GLY A 295 19.85 -19.13 1.85
C GLY A 295 20.06 -18.00 2.85
N GLY A 296 19.08 -17.11 3.02
CA GLY A 296 18.82 -16.45 4.31
C GLY A 296 19.84 -15.37 4.68
N GLY A 297 19.94 -14.34 3.86
CA GLY A 297 20.90 -13.24 4.03
C GLY A 297 22.21 -13.45 3.27
N GLY A 298 22.10 -13.95 2.04
CA GLY A 298 23.16 -13.84 1.05
C GLY A 298 23.45 -12.39 0.68
N ILE A 299 24.37 -12.19 -0.25
CA ILE A 299 24.63 -10.87 -0.85
C ILE A 299 23.49 -10.42 -1.78
N ASP A 300 22.66 -11.35 -2.24
CA ASP A 300 21.40 -11.10 -2.91
C ASP A 300 20.29 -11.05 -1.86
N GLU A 301 19.78 -9.85 -1.54
CA GLU A 301 18.91 -9.67 -0.37
C GLU A 301 17.42 -9.69 -0.74
N ALA A 302 17.06 -9.54 -2.03
CA ALA A 302 15.67 -9.51 -2.47
C ALA A 302 15.48 -9.74 -3.98
N ASP A 303 14.63 -10.72 -4.31
CA ASP A 303 14.12 -11.04 -5.64
C ASP A 303 12.62 -10.77 -5.76
N ILE A 304 12.10 -10.59 -6.98
CA ILE A 304 10.68 -10.37 -7.26
C ILE A 304 9.97 -11.68 -7.60
N PHE A 305 8.88 -11.95 -6.90
CA PHE A 305 8.06 -13.14 -7.08
C PHE A 305 6.60 -12.78 -7.36
N LEU A 306 5.93 -13.69 -8.06
CA LEU A 306 4.49 -13.69 -8.29
C LEU A 306 3.90 -14.98 -7.71
N ILE A 307 2.80 -14.87 -6.96
CA ILE A 307 1.97 -16.02 -6.58
C ILE A 307 0.55 -15.83 -7.12
N LYS A 308 -0.12 -16.92 -7.50
CA LYS A 308 -1.47 -16.87 -8.06
C LYS A 308 -2.46 -17.81 -7.38
N SER A 309 -3.73 -17.41 -7.41
CA SER A 309 -4.89 -18.24 -7.11
C SER A 309 -5.81 -18.31 -8.33
N THR A 310 -6.54 -19.42 -8.47
CA THR A 310 -7.53 -19.63 -9.55
C THR A 310 -8.95 -19.88 -9.04
N ASP A 311 -9.15 -19.79 -7.73
CA ASP A 311 -10.38 -20.17 -7.04
C ASP A 311 -10.85 -19.10 -6.03
N GLY A 312 -10.55 -17.83 -6.32
CA GLY A 312 -10.98 -16.69 -5.51
C GLY A 312 -10.17 -16.53 -4.22
N GLY A 313 -8.92 -16.99 -4.24
CA GLY A 313 -8.00 -16.90 -3.10
C GLY A 313 -8.11 -18.05 -2.11
N GLN A 314 -8.92 -19.08 -2.37
CA GLN A 314 -9.05 -20.24 -1.46
C GLN A 314 -7.77 -21.08 -1.41
N ASN A 315 -7.10 -21.24 -2.55
CA ASN A 315 -5.82 -21.90 -2.66
C ASN A 315 -4.87 -21.08 -3.52
N TRP A 316 -3.59 -21.13 -3.17
CA TRP A 316 -2.52 -20.43 -3.87
C TRP A 316 -1.48 -21.44 -4.39
N GLY A 317 -1.00 -21.21 -5.61
CA GLY A 317 0.01 -22.05 -6.25
C GLY A 317 1.42 -21.81 -5.70
N SER A 318 2.41 -22.45 -6.31
CA SER A 318 3.82 -22.16 -6.04
C SER A 318 4.21 -20.79 -6.61
N PRO A 319 5.01 -19.98 -5.90
CA PRO A 319 5.54 -18.74 -6.45
C PRO A 319 6.42 -18.95 -7.69
N VAL A 320 6.41 -17.96 -8.58
CA VAL A 320 7.27 -17.86 -9.77
C VAL A 320 8.12 -16.61 -9.64
N GLN A 321 9.44 -16.75 -9.79
CA GLN A 321 10.34 -15.60 -9.86
C GLN A 321 10.13 -14.84 -11.18
N VAL A 322 10.04 -13.51 -11.08
CA VAL A 322 9.71 -12.60 -12.19
C VAL A 322 10.97 -12.03 -12.83
N ASN A 323 11.93 -11.62 -12.01
CA ASN A 323 13.20 -11.11 -12.48
C ASN A 323 14.09 -12.26 -13.01
N ASP A 324 14.91 -11.96 -14.03
CA ASP A 324 15.73 -12.91 -14.76
C ASP A 324 17.24 -12.66 -14.62
N ASP A 325 17.63 -11.72 -13.75
CA ASP A 325 19.03 -11.51 -13.46
C ASP A 325 19.61 -12.71 -12.71
N THR A 326 20.90 -12.91 -12.92
CA THR A 326 21.68 -13.96 -12.26
C THR A 326 22.71 -13.32 -11.33
N GLY A 327 22.42 -12.09 -10.91
CA GLY A 327 23.31 -11.22 -10.16
C GLY A 327 23.27 -11.52 -8.68
N ILE A 328 23.66 -10.51 -7.91
CA ILE A 328 23.64 -10.50 -6.44
C ILE A 328 23.15 -9.14 -5.93
N THR A 329 22.41 -8.44 -6.77
CA THR A 329 22.05 -7.03 -6.61
C THR A 329 20.56 -6.99 -6.40
N ASP A 330 20.06 -6.14 -5.52
CA ASP A 330 18.71 -6.31 -5.01
C ASP A 330 17.60 -5.78 -5.93
N GLN A 331 16.38 -6.29 -5.71
CA GLN A 331 15.14 -5.75 -6.27
C GLN A 331 14.07 -5.48 -5.20
N ALA A 332 13.25 -4.45 -5.43
CA ALA A 332 12.24 -4.02 -4.48
C ALA A 332 11.04 -3.34 -5.13
N PHE A 333 9.99 -3.11 -4.32
CA PHE A 333 8.77 -2.39 -4.69
C PHE A 333 8.12 -2.88 -6.00
N PRO A 334 7.75 -4.17 -6.10
CA PRO A 334 7.02 -4.61 -7.26
C PRO A 334 5.65 -3.92 -7.34
N TRP A 335 5.16 -3.75 -8.56
CA TRP A 335 3.79 -3.39 -8.89
C TRP A 335 3.30 -4.26 -10.04
N ILE A 336 2.01 -4.62 -10.01
CA ILE A 336 1.38 -5.51 -10.99
C ILE A 336 0.13 -4.86 -11.58
N ASP A 337 -0.11 -5.10 -12.87
CA ASP A 337 -1.37 -4.82 -13.54
C ASP A 337 -1.72 -5.93 -14.54
N ILE A 338 -3.01 -6.14 -14.80
CA ILE A 338 -3.50 -7.16 -15.73
C ILE A 338 -4.36 -6.50 -16.81
N LYS A 339 -3.88 -6.60 -18.05
CA LYS A 339 -4.56 -6.03 -19.21
C LYS A 339 -5.88 -6.75 -19.50
N PRO A 340 -6.80 -6.11 -20.23
CA PRO A 340 -8.05 -6.74 -20.67
C PRO A 340 -7.87 -8.03 -21.49
N ASP A 341 -6.71 -8.28 -22.10
CA ASP A 341 -6.41 -9.53 -22.82
C ASP A 341 -5.84 -10.63 -21.92
N GLY A 342 -5.65 -10.37 -20.62
CA GLY A 342 -5.07 -11.29 -19.64
C GLY A 342 -3.54 -11.25 -19.57
N THR A 343 -2.88 -10.37 -20.33
CA THR A 343 -1.43 -10.13 -20.17
C THR A 343 -1.17 -9.51 -18.81
N ILE A 344 -0.24 -10.08 -18.06
CA ILE A 344 0.18 -9.60 -16.74
C ILE A 344 1.47 -8.82 -16.95
N ASP A 345 1.52 -7.56 -16.51
CA ASP A 345 2.75 -6.77 -16.45
C ASP A 345 3.16 -6.63 -14.99
N VAL A 346 4.45 -6.84 -14.69
CA VAL A 346 5.04 -6.61 -13.38
C VAL A 346 6.24 -5.70 -13.55
N ALA A 347 6.28 -4.59 -12.83
CA ALA A 347 7.40 -3.64 -12.81
C ALA A 347 7.98 -3.53 -11.40
N TRP A 348 9.28 -3.26 -11.29
CA TRP A 348 9.98 -3.16 -10.01
C TRP A 348 11.22 -2.28 -10.11
N TYR A 349 11.77 -1.91 -8.96
CA TYR A 349 13.07 -1.25 -8.87
C TYR A 349 14.19 -2.29 -8.75
N ASP A 350 15.27 -2.04 -9.45
CA ASP A 350 16.31 -3.03 -9.70
C ASP A 350 17.71 -2.41 -9.68
N LYS A 351 18.64 -3.05 -8.98
CA LYS A 351 20.03 -2.58 -8.86
C LYS A 351 21.02 -3.26 -9.82
N ARG A 352 20.57 -4.12 -10.75
CA ARG A 352 21.46 -4.97 -11.59
C ARG A 352 22.50 -4.24 -12.42
N ASN A 353 22.28 -2.95 -12.71
CA ASN A 353 23.24 -2.11 -13.44
C ASN A 353 24.16 -1.28 -12.53
N SER A 354 23.94 -1.29 -11.21
CA SER A 354 24.79 -0.60 -10.25
C SER A 354 25.96 -1.48 -9.83
N ALA A 355 27.18 -1.06 -10.19
CA ALA A 355 28.40 -1.76 -9.78
C ALA A 355 28.62 -1.78 -8.25
N ASN A 356 28.00 -0.85 -7.51
CA ASN A 356 28.12 -0.73 -6.06
C ASN A 356 26.83 -1.12 -5.33
N ASP A 357 25.81 -1.59 -6.04
CA ASP A 357 24.51 -1.93 -5.48
C ASP A 357 23.85 -0.78 -4.69
N ASP A 358 24.02 0.45 -5.21
CA ASP A 358 23.58 1.72 -4.58
C ASP A 358 22.79 2.63 -5.54
N ALA A 359 22.35 2.09 -6.67
CA ALA A 359 21.63 2.85 -7.68
C ALA A 359 20.57 1.97 -8.35
N TRP A 360 19.44 2.59 -8.68
CA TRP A 360 18.19 1.93 -9.01
C TRP A 360 17.72 2.29 -10.41
N ASP A 361 17.40 1.28 -11.20
CA ASP A 361 16.65 1.40 -12.44
C ASP A 361 15.24 0.83 -12.25
N VAL A 362 14.34 1.09 -13.20
CA VAL A 362 13.03 0.43 -13.25
C VAL A 362 13.06 -0.62 -14.34
N TYR A 363 12.72 -1.85 -13.98
CA TYR A 363 12.55 -2.97 -14.91
C TYR A 363 11.08 -3.40 -14.98
N ILE A 364 10.73 -4.03 -16.10
CA ILE A 364 9.40 -4.61 -16.33
C ILE A 364 9.52 -5.96 -17.04
N ALA A 365 8.65 -6.89 -16.70
CA ALA A 365 8.44 -8.13 -17.43
C ALA A 365 6.94 -8.40 -17.60
N LYS A 366 6.61 -9.19 -18.62
CA LYS A 366 5.22 -9.57 -18.88
C LYS A 366 5.04 -11.08 -18.97
N SER A 367 3.87 -11.55 -18.57
CA SER A 367 3.41 -12.92 -18.78
C SER A 367 2.19 -12.93 -19.70
N THR A 368 2.18 -13.88 -20.63
CA THR A 368 1.04 -14.16 -21.54
C THR A 368 0.47 -15.57 -21.36
N ASP A 369 0.95 -16.28 -20.34
CA ASP A 369 0.58 -17.66 -20.01
C ASP A 369 -0.04 -17.77 -18.61
N GLY A 370 -0.64 -16.68 -18.11
CA GLY A 370 -1.32 -16.63 -16.83
C GLY A 370 -0.37 -16.74 -15.63
N GLY A 371 0.81 -16.13 -15.73
CA GLY A 371 1.82 -16.04 -14.68
C GLY A 371 2.69 -17.29 -14.52
N ALA A 372 2.68 -18.21 -15.50
CA ALA A 372 3.48 -19.42 -15.43
C ALA A 372 4.96 -19.16 -15.80
N SER A 373 5.20 -18.19 -16.70
CA SER A 373 6.53 -17.67 -17.02
C SER A 373 6.47 -16.19 -17.40
N PHE A 374 7.63 -15.55 -17.38
CA PHE A 374 7.80 -14.14 -17.74
C PHE A 374 8.76 -13.98 -18.92
N SER A 375 8.53 -12.94 -19.72
CA SER A 375 9.45 -12.52 -20.76
C SER A 375 10.80 -12.10 -20.18
N THR A 376 11.83 -12.05 -21.04
CA THR A 376 13.07 -11.32 -20.72
C THR A 376 12.74 -9.94 -20.15
N ASN A 377 13.43 -9.58 -19.08
CA ASN A 377 13.20 -8.32 -18.39
C ASN A 377 13.65 -7.15 -19.27
N TYR A 378 12.88 -6.06 -19.25
CA TYR A 378 13.13 -4.87 -20.05
C TYR A 378 13.44 -3.70 -19.13
N LEU A 379 14.59 -3.04 -19.36
CA LEU A 379 14.94 -1.77 -18.70
C LEU A 379 13.95 -0.70 -19.17
N LEU A 380 13.09 -0.24 -18.27
CA LEU A 380 12.06 0.74 -18.54
C LEU A 380 12.55 2.18 -18.33
N SER A 381 13.41 2.42 -17.34
CA SER A 381 13.95 3.74 -17.05
C SER A 381 15.01 4.18 -18.06
N ASP A 382 15.08 5.49 -18.32
CA ASP A 382 16.12 6.14 -19.14
C ASP A 382 17.21 6.83 -18.29
N PHE A 383 17.10 6.74 -16.96
CA PHE A 383 18.10 7.16 -16.00
C PHE A 383 18.13 6.20 -14.81
N THR A 384 19.29 6.14 -14.15
CA THR A 384 19.50 5.41 -12.90
C THR A 384 19.46 6.39 -11.73
N ALA A 385 18.63 6.08 -10.73
CA ALA A 385 18.38 6.93 -9.57
C ALA A 385 19.23 6.50 -8.35
N ALA A 386 19.60 7.45 -7.48
CA ALA A 386 20.29 7.12 -6.22
C ALA A 386 19.34 6.56 -5.14
N ALA A 387 18.03 6.59 -5.40
CA ALA A 387 16.99 6.03 -4.56
C ALA A 387 15.76 5.76 -5.44
N PRO A 388 14.92 4.77 -5.09
CA PRO A 388 13.69 4.46 -5.81
C PRO A 388 12.65 5.60 -5.74
#